data_AF-A0A6F9BTN4-F1
#
_entry.id   AF-A0A6F9BTN4-F1
#
_cell.length_a   1.000
_cell.length_b   1.000
_cell.length_c   1.000
_cell.angle_alpha   90.00
_cell.angle_beta   90.00
_cell.angle_gamma   90.00
#
_symmetry.space_group_name_H-M   'P 1'
#
loop_
_entity.id
_entity.type
_entity.pdbx_description
1 polymer ?
#
loop_
_entity_poly.entity_id
_entity_poly.type
_entity_poly.pdbx_seq_one_letter_code
_entity_poly.pdbx_strand_id
1 'polypeptide(L)'
;MEKGLLKALKKLDGYLVSPLPDEIDADSMEEERVSTRRFLDGDELTLADCNLLPKLHIVKVVAKKYRNYEIPSELGGVWRYLKNAYTRDEFTNTCAADSEIETAYLDVAKRLAK
;
A
#
# COMPACT_ATOMS: atom_id res chain seq x y z
N MET A 1 3.58 18.30 -2.63
CA MET A 1 3.96 16.88 -2.65
C MET A 1 2.83 16.00 -2.11
N GLU A 2 2.31 16.30 -0.91
CA GLU A 2 1.26 15.51 -0.24
C GLU A 2 -0.03 15.32 -1.06
N LYS A 3 -0.51 16.35 -1.77
CA LYS A 3 -1.73 16.23 -2.61
C LYS A 3 -1.58 15.18 -3.73
N GLY A 4 -0.39 15.06 -4.32
CA GLY A 4 -0.11 14.09 -5.39
C GLY A 4 -0.04 12.67 -4.86
N LEU A 5 0.68 12.48 -3.74
CA LEU A 5 0.77 11.20 -3.05
C LEU A 5 -0.61 10.72 -2.60
N LEU A 6 -1.39 11.59 -1.93
CA LEU A 6 -2.73 11.27 -1.48
C LEU A 6 -3.65 10.87 -2.65
N LYS A 7 -3.56 11.56 -3.79
CA LYS A 7 -4.33 11.20 -4.99
C LYS A 7 -3.97 9.82 -5.52
N ALA A 8 -2.68 9.47 -5.53
CA ALA A 8 -2.22 8.15 -5.94
C ALA A 8 -2.66 7.05 -4.96
N LEU A 9 -2.54 7.30 -3.65
CA LEU A 9 -3.01 6.38 -2.61
C LEU A 9 -4.52 6.17 -2.66
N LYS A 10 -5.32 7.23 -2.90
CA LYS A 10 -6.77 7.12 -3.11
C LYS A 10 -7.11 6.28 -4.34
N LYS A 11 -6.34 6.38 -5.42
CA LYS A 11 -6.55 5.55 -6.62
C LYS A 11 -6.26 4.07 -6.32
N LEU A 12 -5.17 3.79 -5.60
CA LEU A 12 -4.83 2.43 -5.17
C LEU A 12 -5.91 1.88 -4.22
N ASP A 13 -6.33 2.67 -3.24
CA ASP A 13 -7.37 2.30 -2.29
C ASP A 13 -8.69 1.98 -3.00
N GLY A 14 -9.12 2.85 -3.93
CA GLY A 14 -10.28 2.61 -4.78
C GLY A 14 -10.21 1.27 -5.51
N TYR A 15 -9.06 0.92 -6.08
CA TYR A 15 -8.86 -0.39 -6.72
C TYR A 15 -8.93 -1.56 -5.73
N LEU A 16 -8.34 -1.42 -4.55
CA LEU A 16 -8.32 -2.47 -3.53
C LEU A 16 -9.69 -2.70 -2.88
N VAL A 17 -10.56 -1.68 -2.82
CA VAL A 17 -11.92 -1.83 -2.27
C VAL A 17 -12.93 -2.29 -3.31
N SER A 18 -12.72 -2.01 -4.60
CA SER A 18 -13.57 -2.52 -5.69
C SER A 18 -13.36 -4.02 -5.90
N PRO A 19 -14.43 -4.84 -5.94
CA PRO A 19 -14.34 -6.26 -6.29
C PRO A 19 -13.70 -6.51 -7.65
N LEU A 20 -12.91 -7.57 -7.75
CA LEU A 20 -12.50 -8.15 -9.04
C LEU A 20 -13.68 -8.87 -9.70
N PRO A 21 -13.66 -9.11 -11.02
CA PRO A 21 -14.72 -9.85 -11.70
C PRO A 21 -15.01 -11.22 -11.06
N ASP A 22 -13.98 -11.92 -10.60
CA ASP A 22 -14.11 -13.24 -9.96
C ASP A 22 -14.77 -13.17 -8.56
N GLU A 23 -14.79 -12.00 -7.93
CA GLU A 23 -15.48 -11.76 -6.65
C GLU A 23 -16.97 -11.41 -6.84
N ILE A 24 -17.41 -11.19 -8.08
CA ILE A 24 -18.78 -10.75 -8.40
C ILE A 24 -19.62 -11.98 -8.77
N ASP A 25 -20.63 -12.25 -7.96
CA ASP A 25 -21.65 -13.26 -8.24
C ASP A 25 -22.78 -12.63 -9.07
N ALA A 26 -22.91 -13.05 -10.33
CA ALA A 26 -23.87 -12.50 -11.29
C ALA A 26 -25.34 -12.76 -10.88
N ASP A 27 -25.59 -13.75 -10.02
CA ASP A 27 -26.93 -14.10 -9.55
C ASP A 27 -27.28 -13.45 -8.20
N SER A 28 -26.34 -12.71 -7.59
CA SER A 28 -26.52 -12.01 -6.32
C SER A 28 -27.33 -10.72 -6.49
N MET A 29 -28.36 -10.52 -5.67
CA MET A 29 -29.15 -9.27 -5.62
C MET A 29 -28.50 -8.15 -4.79
N GLU A 30 -27.29 -8.34 -4.26
CA GLU A 30 -26.56 -7.32 -3.50
C GLU A 30 -25.78 -6.37 -4.42
N GLU A 31 -26.13 -5.08 -4.39
CA GLU A 31 -25.58 -4.05 -5.30
C GLU A 31 -24.17 -3.55 -4.94
N GLU A 32 -23.69 -3.72 -3.70
CA GLU A 32 -22.39 -3.20 -3.27
C GLU A 32 -21.64 -4.19 -2.38
N ARG A 33 -20.75 -4.99 -2.98
CA ARG A 33 -19.75 -5.75 -2.21
C ARG A 33 -18.46 -4.96 -2.15
N VAL A 34 -17.93 -4.75 -0.95
CA VAL A 34 -16.55 -4.31 -0.77
C VAL A 34 -15.65 -5.53 -0.92
N SER A 35 -14.60 -5.44 -1.74
CA SER A 35 -13.65 -6.53 -1.90
C SER A 35 -13.03 -6.94 -0.57
N THR A 36 -12.90 -8.25 -0.37
CA THR A 36 -12.28 -8.84 0.82
C THR A 36 -10.91 -9.45 0.53
N ARG A 37 -10.48 -9.43 -0.74
CA ARG A 37 -9.20 -10.01 -1.18
C ARG A 37 -8.00 -9.45 -0.42
N ARG A 38 -6.99 -10.29 -0.25
CA ARG A 38 -5.80 -9.97 0.54
C ARG A 38 -4.79 -9.09 -0.19
N PHE A 39 -4.60 -9.31 -1.49
CA PHE A 39 -3.56 -8.73 -2.34
C PHE A 39 -4.13 -8.09 -3.62
N LEU A 40 -3.28 -7.60 -4.53
CA LEU A 40 -3.75 -6.84 -5.68
C LEU A 40 -4.71 -7.63 -6.57
N ASP A 41 -4.39 -8.89 -6.85
CA ASP A 41 -5.07 -9.74 -7.84
C ASP A 41 -5.77 -10.97 -7.23
N GLY A 42 -6.00 -10.96 -5.91
CA GLY A 42 -6.65 -12.06 -5.20
C GLY A 42 -6.07 -12.29 -3.81
N ASP A 43 -6.11 -13.55 -3.36
CA ASP A 43 -5.66 -13.94 -2.02
C ASP A 43 -4.22 -14.44 -1.93
N GLU A 44 -3.56 -14.60 -3.08
CA GLU A 44 -2.13 -14.96 -3.16
C GLU A 44 -1.28 -13.83 -3.73
N LEU A 45 -0.01 -13.80 -3.34
CA LEU A 45 0.95 -12.82 -3.85
C LEU A 45 1.25 -13.09 -5.33
N THR A 46 1.27 -12.02 -6.12
CA THR A 46 1.59 -12.02 -7.55
C THR A 46 2.79 -11.12 -7.85
N LEU A 47 3.23 -11.13 -9.11
CA LEU A 47 4.30 -10.25 -9.59
C LEU A 47 3.97 -8.75 -9.41
N ALA A 48 2.69 -8.39 -9.44
CA ALA A 48 2.26 -7.01 -9.20
C ALA A 48 2.56 -6.59 -7.75
N ASP A 49 2.33 -7.47 -6.79
CA ASP A 49 2.58 -7.23 -5.37
C ASP A 49 4.08 -7.10 -5.11
N CYS A 50 4.91 -7.97 -5.70
CA CYS A 50 6.37 -7.89 -5.61
C CYS A 50 6.94 -6.56 -6.13
N ASN A 51 6.28 -5.93 -7.11
CA ASN A 51 6.69 -4.63 -7.64
C ASN A 51 6.23 -3.48 -6.72
N LEU A 52 5.00 -3.55 -6.22
CA LEU A 52 4.38 -2.45 -5.48
C LEU A 52 4.80 -2.41 -4.00
N LEU A 53 4.83 -3.55 -3.32
CA LEU A 53 5.04 -3.62 -1.87
C LEU A 53 6.36 -2.98 -1.42
N PRO A 54 7.52 -3.25 -2.06
CA PRO A 54 8.77 -2.60 -1.66
C PRO A 54 8.72 -1.08 -1.79
N LYS A 55 8.10 -0.57 -2.87
CA LYS A 55 7.95 0.88 -3.10
C LYS A 55 7.03 1.52 -2.07
N LEU A 56 5.91 0.87 -1.77
CA LEU A 56 4.94 1.36 -0.81
C LEU A 56 5.51 1.37 0.62
N HIS A 57 6.31 0.36 0.98
CA HIS A 57 7.03 0.30 2.26
C HIS A 57 8.02 1.44 2.42
N ILE A 58 8.87 1.69 1.41
CA ILE A 58 9.81 2.81 1.41
C ILE A 58 9.05 4.14 1.58
N VAL A 59 7.96 4.35 0.83
CA VAL A 59 7.13 5.56 0.96
C VAL A 59 6.60 5.71 2.39
N LYS A 60 6.07 4.64 3.00
CA LYS A 60 5.56 4.65 4.38
C LYS A 60 6.66 5.07 5.38
N VAL A 61 7.84 4.45 5.33
CA VAL A 61 8.96 4.71 6.25
C VAL A 61 9.49 6.14 6.08
N VAL A 62 9.84 6.52 4.84
CA VAL A 62 10.45 7.82 4.53
C VAL A 62 9.48 8.98 4.79
N ALA A 63 8.21 8.85 4.40
CA ALA A 63 7.22 9.89 4.61
C ALA A 63 6.93 10.12 6.09
N LYS A 64 6.87 9.04 6.89
CA LYS A 64 6.72 9.16 8.35
C LYS A 64 7.93 9.84 8.97
N LYS A 65 9.15 9.40 8.64
CA LYS A 65 10.38 9.92 9.25
C LYS A 65 10.63 11.41 8.95
N TYR A 66 10.52 11.81 7.68
CA TYR A 66 10.98 13.14 7.25
C TYR A 66 9.87 14.17 7.06
N ARG A 67 8.60 13.75 7.01
CA ARG A 67 7.46 14.65 6.81
C ARG A 67 6.35 14.48 7.85
N ASN A 68 6.53 13.56 8.80
CA ASN A 68 5.48 13.15 9.74
C ASN A 68 4.15 12.84 9.04
N TYR A 69 4.22 12.36 7.80
CA TYR A 69 3.07 11.98 7.01
C TYR A 69 2.79 10.50 7.23
N GLU A 70 1.54 10.19 7.54
CA GLU A 70 1.04 8.82 7.61
C GLU A 70 -0.01 8.60 6.53
N ILE A 71 -0.12 7.35 6.08
CA ILE A 71 -1.22 6.95 5.20
C ILE A 71 -2.53 7.18 5.98
N PRO A 72 -3.46 8.00 5.48
CA PRO A 72 -4.68 8.31 6.20
C PRO A 72 -5.48 7.03 6.55
N SER A 73 -6.06 6.99 7.75
CA SER A 73 -6.77 5.81 8.25
C SER A 73 -8.03 5.47 7.46
N GLU A 74 -8.61 6.45 6.75
CA GLU A 74 -9.76 6.23 5.89
C GLU A 74 -9.46 5.37 4.64
N LEU A 75 -8.18 5.19 4.28
CA LEU A 75 -7.77 4.34 3.16
C LEU A 75 -7.72 2.86 3.58
N GLY A 76 -8.90 2.31 3.87
CA GLY A 76 -9.08 0.98 4.47
C GLY A 76 -8.56 -0.17 3.59
N GLY A 77 -8.65 -0.06 2.26
CA GLY A 77 -8.13 -1.05 1.32
C GLY A 77 -6.61 -1.12 1.36
N VAL A 78 -5.93 0.05 1.35
CA VAL A 78 -4.47 0.13 1.47
C VAL A 78 -3.99 -0.43 2.81
N TRP A 79 -4.67 -0.09 3.91
CA TRP A 79 -4.32 -0.63 5.23
C TRP A 79 -4.53 -2.15 5.32
N ARG A 80 -5.62 -2.67 4.75
CA ARG A 80 -5.86 -4.12 4.65
C ARG A 80 -4.74 -4.80 3.88
N TYR A 81 -4.39 -4.27 2.71
CA TYR A 81 -3.32 -4.79 1.86
C TYR A 81 -1.96 -4.83 2.57
N LEU A 82 -1.56 -3.71 3.20
CA LEU A 82 -0.32 -3.64 3.97
C LEU A 82 -0.32 -4.62 5.13
N LYS A 83 -1.43 -4.72 5.89
CA LYS A 83 -1.54 -5.66 7.01
C LYS A 83 -1.33 -7.10 6.56
N ASN A 84 -1.97 -7.53 5.47
CA ASN A 84 -1.78 -8.87 4.91
C ASN A 84 -0.33 -9.08 4.44
N ALA A 85 0.27 -8.09 3.79
CA ALA A 85 1.67 -8.18 3.35
C ALA A 85 2.65 -8.35 4.52
N TYR A 86 2.49 -7.58 5.61
CA TYR A 86 3.34 -7.72 6.80
C TYR A 86 3.14 -9.04 7.58
N THR A 87 2.13 -9.85 7.24
CA THR A 87 1.99 -11.22 7.77
C THR A 87 2.65 -12.29 6.91
N ARG A 88 3.23 -11.91 5.76
CA ARG A 88 3.89 -12.83 4.82
C ARG A 88 5.40 -12.75 4.96
N ASP A 89 6.03 -13.90 5.23
CA ASP A 89 7.48 -14.04 5.36
C ASP A 89 8.22 -13.59 4.10
N GLU A 90 7.63 -13.80 2.92
CA GLU A 90 8.20 -13.40 1.63
C GLU A 90 8.41 -11.89 1.54
N PHE A 91 7.58 -11.11 2.22
CA PHE A 91 7.69 -9.66 2.27
C PHE A 91 8.50 -9.19 3.48
N THR A 92 8.22 -9.69 4.68
CA THR A 92 8.88 -9.19 5.91
C THR A 92 10.37 -9.52 5.93
N ASN A 93 10.76 -10.72 5.51
CA ASN A 93 12.17 -11.14 5.53
C ASN A 93 13.00 -10.55 4.39
N THR A 94 12.36 -9.90 3.40
CA THR A 94 13.04 -9.25 2.28
C THR A 94 13.10 -7.73 2.41
N CYS A 95 12.38 -7.16 3.39
CA CYS A 95 12.45 -5.74 3.69
C CYS A 95 13.78 -5.39 4.35
N ALA A 96 14.40 -4.30 3.89
CA ALA A 96 15.53 -3.70 4.60
C ALA A 96 15.06 -3.13 5.95
N ALA A 97 15.96 -3.04 6.92
CA ALA A 97 15.66 -2.38 8.18
C ALA A 97 15.26 -0.90 7.95
N ASP A 98 14.29 -0.40 8.72
CA ASP A 98 13.81 0.99 8.58
C ASP A 98 14.96 2.00 8.60
N SER A 99 15.98 1.80 9.46
CA SER A 99 17.16 2.68 9.55
C SER A 99 17.98 2.75 8.26
N GLU A 100 18.07 1.66 7.49
CA GLU A 100 18.76 1.64 6.20
C GLU A 100 17.97 2.45 5.16
N ILE A 101 16.66 2.29 5.13
CA ILE A 101 15.76 3.05 4.24
C ILE A 101 15.83 4.54 4.58
N GLU A 102 15.77 4.89 5.86
CA GLU A 102 15.90 6.27 6.32
C GLU A 102 17.24 6.87 5.87
N THR A 103 18.35 6.17 6.16
CA THR A 103 19.70 6.62 5.81
C THR A 103 19.86 6.85 4.31
N ALA A 104 19.32 5.94 3.48
CA ALA A 104 19.36 6.06 2.03
C ALA A 104 18.64 7.30 1.49
N TYR A 105 17.60 7.78 2.18
CA TYR A 105 16.81 8.94 1.76
C TYR A 105 17.16 10.25 2.48
N LEU A 106 18.07 10.22 3.46
CA LEU A 106 18.43 11.36 4.31
C LEU A 106 18.80 12.62 3.51
N ASP A 107 19.68 12.47 2.52
CA ASP A 107 20.19 13.62 1.75
C ASP A 107 19.15 14.21 0.81
N VAL A 108 18.34 13.35 0.18
CA VAL A 108 17.24 13.80 -0.69
C VAL A 108 16.16 14.50 0.13
N ALA A 109 15.81 13.95 1.30
CA ALA A 109 14.82 14.51 2.20
C ALA A 109 15.21 15.89 2.73
N LYS A 110 16.49 16.08 3.13
CA LYS A 110 17.03 17.37 3.57
C LYS A 110 16.93 18.45 2.49
N ARG A 111 17.27 18.13 1.25
CA ARG A 111 17.23 19.09 0.13
C ARG A 111 15.83 19.61 -0.16
N LEU A 112 14.82 18.75 0.04
CA LEU A 112 13.41 19.09 -0.19
C LEU A 112 12.78 19.86 0.99
N ALA A 113 13.47 20.02 2.12
CA ALA A 113 12.99 20.77 3.28
C ALA A 113 13.38 22.25 3.24
N LYS A 114 14.14 22.65 2.21
CA LYS A 114 14.57 24.01 1.91
C LYS A 114 13.65 24.62 0.85
#